data_AF-A0A4U5MMU4-F1
#
_entry.id   AF-A0A4U5MMU4-F1
#
_cell.length_a   1.000
_cell.length_b   1.000
_cell.length_c   1.000
_cell.angle_alpha   90.00
_cell.angle_beta   90.00
_cell.angle_gamma   90.00
#
_symmetry.space_group_name_H-M   'P 1'
#
loop_
_entity.id
_entity.type
_entity.pdbx_description
1 polymer ?
#
loop_
_entity_poly.entity_id
_entity_poly.type
_entity_poly.pdbx_seq_one_letter_code
_entity_poly.pdbx_strand_id
1 'polypeptide(L)'
;MNFCQICFRETKISFVYGGFSCRNCSEFFRRSVRKNLSWPCKQIPAICRVEFFRGCCKQCRLDRCYQNGLQAKYIRERRSNNSEQSEDLLELILVLPKVNRQATTGFPFVDAMTQAVRTAFQYRKNVEINTDCHEGEPVFQGFSYRTIRVRAFEQLQIFRCLIDKIPIIGDLDKETKNLIFLNSMVLYLAFIHNYNNSRQWCQLPDRSYLYPNVYMNRDHTKLIDLLRFDPGSSLPTSDHFYSEIAQNLLNVIYFNLQHIYPVLKNELTDDEDIAVFLIFLIIHTNKKTENPHFAHAISQLKLIWKEMDQFYQSRNKDPALWGNLFLLLSNLETVSSMSSIVHKSMHLITGKSVFYSIEKSGDVNRINIMILCKSDS
;
A
#
# COMPACT_ATOMS: atom_id res chain seq x y z
N MET A 1 -13.53 -10.68 16.89
CA MET A 1 -12.84 -10.19 18.11
C MET A 1 -11.41 -10.70 18.05
N ASN A 2 -10.42 -10.00 18.62
CA ASN A 2 -9.00 -10.34 18.49
C ASN A 2 -8.41 -10.79 19.85
N PHE A 3 -7.26 -11.45 19.84
CA PHE A 3 -6.52 -11.80 21.06
C PHE A 3 -5.59 -10.66 21.50
N CYS A 4 -5.53 -10.39 22.81
CA CYS A 4 -4.56 -9.42 23.35
C CYS A 4 -3.19 -10.07 23.52
N GLN A 5 -2.18 -9.60 22.79
CA GLN A 5 -0.82 -10.15 22.84
C GLN A 5 -0.11 -10.00 24.21
N ILE A 6 -0.68 -9.24 25.15
CA ILE A 6 -0.13 -9.05 26.51
C ILE A 6 -0.74 -10.04 27.51
N CYS A 7 -2.04 -10.34 27.40
CA CYS A 7 -2.76 -11.21 28.35
C CYS A 7 -3.38 -12.45 27.74
N PHE A 8 -3.26 -12.62 26.42
CA PHE A 8 -3.75 -13.73 25.60
C PHE A 8 -5.24 -14.06 25.79
N ARG A 9 -6.02 -13.06 26.22
CA ARG A 9 -7.49 -13.18 26.29
C ARG A 9 -8.09 -12.63 25.01
N GLU A 10 -9.19 -13.25 24.59
CA GLU A 10 -10.03 -12.71 23.53
C GLU A 10 -10.77 -11.48 24.04
N THR A 11 -10.57 -10.34 23.39
CA THR A 11 -11.12 -9.04 23.83
C THR A 11 -10.95 -8.00 22.73
N LYS A 12 -11.69 -6.89 22.81
CA LYS A 12 -11.44 -5.72 21.96
C LYS A 12 -10.04 -5.15 22.24
N ILE A 13 -9.27 -4.93 21.17
CA ILE A 13 -7.91 -4.37 21.21
C ILE A 13 -7.94 -2.95 20.65
N SER A 14 -7.19 -2.06 21.28
CA SER A 14 -7.04 -0.65 20.92
C SER A 14 -5.58 -0.24 21.00
N PHE A 15 -5.16 0.68 20.16
CA PHE A 15 -3.82 1.26 20.23
C PHE A 15 -3.80 2.37 21.29
N VAL A 16 -3.08 2.16 22.40
CA VAL A 16 -3.02 3.12 23.51
C VAL A 16 -1.61 3.09 24.08
N TYR A 17 -1.07 4.27 24.39
CA TYR A 17 0.30 4.45 24.91
C TYR A 17 1.40 3.94 23.98
N GLY A 18 1.19 3.91 22.66
CA GLY A 18 2.22 3.49 21.69
C GLY A 18 2.18 2.01 21.30
N GLY A 19 1.26 1.20 21.85
CA GLY A 19 1.12 -0.21 21.48
C GLY A 19 -0.32 -0.75 21.53
N PHE A 20 -0.54 -1.93 20.94
CA PHE A 20 -1.87 -2.55 20.84
C PHE A 20 -2.21 -3.38 22.08
N SER A 21 -3.14 -2.90 22.89
CA SER A 21 -3.51 -3.59 24.13
C SER A 21 -5.02 -3.65 24.31
N CYS A 22 -5.49 -4.64 25.05
CA CYS A 22 -6.87 -4.61 25.53
C CYS A 22 -7.02 -3.57 26.63
N ARG A 23 -8.25 -3.09 26.84
CA ARG A 23 -8.58 -2.09 27.87
C ARG A 23 -7.96 -2.39 29.23
N ASN A 24 -7.98 -3.66 29.65
CA ASN A 24 -7.42 -4.08 30.94
C ASN A 24 -5.89 -4.01 30.99
N CYS A 25 -5.20 -4.24 29.88
CA CYS A 25 -3.73 -4.14 29.80
C CYS A 25 -3.28 -2.69 29.67
N SER A 26 -3.98 -1.85 28.91
CA SER A 26 -3.70 -0.40 28.82
C SER A 26 -3.85 0.25 30.20
N GLU A 27 -4.92 -0.07 30.91
CA GLU A 27 -5.20 0.46 32.25
C GLU A 27 -4.21 -0.06 33.30
N PHE A 28 -3.82 -1.33 33.20
CA PHE A 28 -2.74 -1.90 34.01
C PHE A 28 -1.42 -1.14 33.79
N PHE A 29 -1.00 -0.95 32.53
CA PHE A 29 0.22 -0.23 32.18
C PHE A 29 0.21 1.21 32.70
N ARG A 30 -0.90 1.94 32.48
CA ARG A 30 -1.09 3.30 32.99
C ARG A 30 -0.88 3.40 34.50
N ARG A 31 -1.46 2.47 35.27
CA ARG A 31 -1.35 2.44 36.73
C ARG A 31 0.06 2.08 37.18
N SER A 32 0.69 1.10 36.52
CA SER A 32 2.05 0.66 36.83
C SER A 32 3.07 1.77 36.63
N VAL A 33 3.01 2.46 35.49
CA VAL A 33 3.93 3.58 35.18
C VAL A 33 3.69 4.77 36.09
N ARG A 34 2.43 5.21 36.30
CA ARG A 34 2.14 6.38 37.15
C ARG A 34 2.56 6.22 38.59
N LYS A 35 2.51 5.00 39.11
CA LYS A 35 2.90 4.70 40.49
C LYS A 35 4.33 4.15 40.58
N ASN A 36 5.07 4.15 39.46
CA ASN A 36 6.39 3.57 39.32
C ASN A 36 6.52 2.19 39.99
N LEU A 37 5.53 1.32 39.73
CA LEU A 37 5.43 0.01 40.39
C LEU A 37 6.38 -0.99 39.74
N SER A 38 7.23 -1.57 40.56
CA SER A 38 8.03 -2.75 40.24
C SER A 38 7.60 -3.89 41.16
N TRP A 39 7.41 -5.08 40.60
CA TRP A 39 7.08 -6.28 41.37
C TRP A 39 8.19 -7.33 41.18
N PRO A 40 8.56 -8.08 42.21
CA PRO A 40 9.45 -9.23 42.02
C PRO A 40 8.69 -10.34 41.28
N CYS A 41 9.30 -10.89 40.23
CA CYS A 41 8.80 -12.12 39.60
C CYS A 41 9.02 -13.29 40.57
N LYS A 42 7.96 -14.04 40.91
CA LYS A 42 8.04 -15.19 41.82
C LYS A 42 8.51 -16.49 41.13
N GLN A 43 8.83 -16.43 39.84
CA GLN A 43 9.27 -17.54 38.99
C GLN A 43 10.43 -17.08 38.08
N ILE A 44 11.11 -18.01 37.41
CA ILE A 44 12.10 -17.69 36.38
C ILE A 44 11.38 -16.99 35.20
N PRO A 45 11.83 -15.81 34.73
CA PRO A 45 11.14 -15.03 33.69
C PRO A 45 10.86 -15.80 32.38
N ALA A 46 11.70 -16.77 32.02
CA ALA A 46 11.49 -17.64 30.86
C ALA A 46 10.25 -18.55 31.02
N ILE A 47 9.96 -19.01 32.23
CA ILE A 47 8.82 -19.89 32.53
C ILE A 47 7.51 -19.07 32.56
N CYS A 48 7.57 -17.82 33.02
CA CYS A 48 6.41 -16.93 33.09
C CYS A 48 5.97 -16.35 31.72
N ARG A 49 6.79 -16.53 30.67
CA ARG A 49 6.50 -16.11 29.28
C ARG A 49 5.70 -17.14 28.48
N VAL A 50 5.62 -18.39 28.94
CA VAL A 50 4.96 -19.48 28.21
C VAL A 50 3.44 -19.28 28.17
N GLU A 51 2.87 -19.41 26.97
CA GLU A 51 1.47 -19.15 26.60
C GLU A 51 0.43 -20.00 27.37
N PHE A 52 0.87 -21.01 28.13
CA PHE A 52 0.01 -22.03 28.74
C PHE A 52 -0.37 -21.81 30.21
N PHE A 53 0.25 -20.86 30.93
CA PHE A 53 -0.12 -20.59 32.32
C PHE A 53 -1.14 -19.45 32.43
N ARG A 54 -2.35 -19.76 32.93
CA ARG A 54 -3.47 -18.83 33.19
C ARG A 54 -3.19 -17.81 34.31
N GLY A 55 -2.03 -17.17 34.32
CA GLY A 55 -1.68 -16.13 35.29
C GLY A 55 -0.24 -15.64 35.16
N CYS A 56 0.04 -14.78 34.18
CA CYS A 56 1.32 -14.08 34.14
C CYS A 56 1.43 -13.12 35.34
N CYS A 57 2.58 -13.13 36.01
CA CYS A 57 2.82 -12.26 37.17
C CYS A 57 2.78 -10.77 36.76
N LYS A 58 2.58 -9.88 37.73
CA LYS A 58 2.45 -8.44 37.45
C LYS A 58 3.69 -7.86 36.75
N GLN A 59 4.90 -8.31 37.12
CA GLN A 59 6.13 -7.84 36.49
C GLN A 59 6.25 -8.29 35.04
N CYS A 60 6.12 -9.59 34.76
CA CYS A 60 6.18 -10.08 33.39
C CYS A 60 5.04 -9.53 32.52
N ARG A 61 3.87 -9.24 33.09
CA ARG A 61 2.80 -8.53 32.37
C ARG A 61 3.21 -7.10 32.03
N LEU A 62 3.90 -6.39 32.93
CA LEU A 62 4.41 -5.04 32.68
C LEU A 62 5.52 -5.06 31.62
N ASP A 63 6.45 -6.01 31.70
CA ASP A 63 7.51 -6.19 30.71
C ASP A 63 6.91 -6.49 29.32
N ARG A 64 5.85 -7.32 29.26
CA ARG A 64 5.12 -7.56 28.01
C ARG A 64 4.38 -6.34 27.48
N CYS A 65 3.89 -5.45 28.34
CA CYS A 65 3.35 -4.17 27.87
C CYS A 65 4.43 -3.37 27.13
N TYR A 66 5.64 -3.26 27.71
CA TYR A 66 6.76 -2.57 27.06
C TYR A 66 7.20 -3.25 25.76
N GLN A 67 7.33 -4.59 25.76
CA GLN A 67 7.66 -5.37 24.55
C GLN A 67 6.60 -5.23 23.46
N ASN A 68 5.33 -5.07 23.84
CA ASN A 68 4.22 -4.85 22.90
C ASN A 68 4.08 -3.37 22.48
N GLY A 69 5.11 -2.56 22.72
CA GLY A 69 5.21 -1.19 22.23
C GLY A 69 4.59 -0.13 23.13
N LEU A 70 4.04 -0.47 24.31
CA LEU A 70 3.54 0.55 25.22
C LEU A 70 4.72 1.32 25.84
N GLN A 71 4.71 2.64 25.74
CA GLN A 71 5.77 3.51 26.20
C GLN A 71 5.27 4.45 27.29
N ALA A 72 6.04 4.53 28.38
CA ALA A 72 5.74 5.40 29.52
C ALA A 72 5.62 6.87 29.12
N LYS A 73 6.38 7.31 28.09
CA LYS A 73 6.40 8.69 27.61
C LYS A 73 5.04 9.22 27.12
N TYR A 74 4.12 8.34 26.72
CA TYR A 74 2.77 8.72 26.30
C TYR A 74 1.78 8.86 27.47
N ILE A 75 2.20 8.54 28.69
CA ILE A 75 1.38 8.70 29.89
C ILE A 75 1.67 10.07 30.48
N ARG A 76 0.85 11.06 30.10
CA ARG A 76 0.91 12.41 30.66
C ARG A 76 0.73 12.39 32.19
N GLU A 77 1.56 13.14 32.90
CA GLU A 77 1.35 13.46 34.31
C GLU A 77 0.14 14.38 34.47
N ARG A 78 -0.61 14.19 35.55
CA ARG A 78 -1.86 14.91 35.79
C ARG A 78 -1.53 16.33 36.25
N ARG A 79 -1.56 17.32 35.35
CA ARG A 79 -1.75 18.72 35.75
C ARG A 79 -3.22 18.93 36.13
N SER A 80 -3.41 19.69 37.20
CA SER A 80 -4.69 20.07 37.81
C SER A 80 -5.56 20.92 36.88
N ASN A 81 -6.85 20.60 36.87
CA ASN A 81 -8.05 21.28 36.35
C ASN A 81 -7.87 22.70 35.74
N ASN A 82 -8.26 22.87 34.47
CA ASN A 82 -9.53 23.48 34.04
C ASN A 82 -9.59 23.66 32.51
N SER A 83 -10.83 23.64 32.00
CA SER A 83 -11.32 24.00 30.65
C SER A 83 -10.83 23.18 29.44
N GLU A 84 -11.81 22.45 28.89
CA GLU A 84 -12.16 22.22 27.47
C GLU A 84 -11.10 22.43 26.36
N GLN A 85 -11.15 21.52 25.38
CA GLN A 85 -10.40 21.45 24.11
C GLN A 85 -9.01 20.80 24.17
N SER A 86 -8.94 19.50 23.81
CA SER A 86 -7.88 18.95 22.97
C SER A 86 -8.15 17.47 22.67
N GLU A 87 -8.98 17.17 21.66
CA GLU A 87 -9.12 15.83 21.07
C GLU A 87 -8.28 15.63 19.79
N ASP A 88 -7.46 16.60 19.38
CA ASP A 88 -6.86 16.64 18.02
C ASP A 88 -5.41 16.14 17.88
N LEU A 89 -5.02 15.02 18.51
CA LEU A 89 -3.65 14.48 18.27
C LEU A 89 -3.59 12.97 18.03
N LEU A 90 -4.74 12.34 17.71
CA LEU A 90 -4.81 10.90 17.44
C LEU A 90 -5.10 10.50 15.98
N GLU A 91 -4.99 11.43 15.03
CA GLU A 91 -5.33 11.17 13.63
C GLU A 91 -4.13 11.27 12.68
N LEU A 92 -3.07 10.51 12.98
CA LEU A 92 -1.98 10.28 12.04
C LEU A 92 -1.48 8.83 12.12
N ILE A 93 -2.30 7.89 11.64
CA ILE A 93 -1.88 6.51 11.39
C ILE A 93 -2.24 6.13 9.95
N LEU A 94 -1.21 5.73 9.19
CA LEU A 94 -1.22 5.23 7.81
C LEU A 94 -1.97 3.91 7.64
N VAL A 95 -3.29 3.97 7.82
CA VAL A 95 -4.22 2.97 7.32
C VAL A 95 -5.10 3.72 6.32
N LEU A 96 -5.26 3.21 5.10
CA LEU A 96 -6.43 3.60 4.30
C LEU A 96 -7.66 3.44 5.22
N PRO A 97 -8.43 4.51 5.46
CA PRO A 97 -9.28 4.58 6.64
C PRO A 97 -10.27 3.42 6.65
N LYS A 98 -10.35 2.74 7.80
CA LYS A 98 -11.51 1.90 8.11
C LYS A 98 -12.75 2.79 8.07
N VAL A 99 -13.64 2.47 7.14
CA VAL A 99 -15.00 3.00 6.96
C VAL A 99 -15.67 3.25 8.33
N ASN A 100 -15.97 4.51 8.67
CA ASN A 100 -17.33 5.07 8.60
C ASN A 100 -17.43 6.53 9.14
N ARG A 101 -17.76 7.49 8.27
CA ARG A 101 -18.83 8.51 8.36
C ARG A 101 -18.63 9.52 7.24
N GLN A 102 -19.61 9.62 6.35
CA GLN A 102 -19.62 10.47 5.15
C GLN A 102 -19.60 11.95 5.56
N ALA A 103 -18.42 12.59 5.49
CA ALA A 103 -18.35 14.00 5.15
C ALA A 103 -18.38 14.05 3.61
N THR A 104 -19.52 14.46 3.05
CA THR A 104 -19.62 14.73 1.62
C THR A 104 -18.84 16.00 1.33
N THR A 105 -17.99 15.99 0.30
CA THR A 105 -17.25 17.19 -0.13
C THR A 105 -18.17 18.26 -0.70
N GLY A 106 -19.42 17.91 -1.00
CA GLY A 106 -20.36 18.76 -1.74
C GLY A 106 -20.23 18.61 -3.26
N PHE A 107 -19.32 17.74 -3.72
CA PHE A 107 -19.05 17.43 -5.12
C PHE A 107 -19.44 15.96 -5.38
N PRO A 108 -20.65 15.70 -5.91
CA PRO A 108 -21.22 14.35 -5.96
C PRO A 108 -20.38 13.33 -6.72
N PHE A 109 -19.69 13.76 -7.78
CA PHE A 109 -18.85 12.89 -8.57
C PHE A 109 -17.55 12.54 -7.83
N VAL A 110 -16.91 13.54 -7.21
CA VAL A 110 -15.72 13.32 -6.38
C VAL A 110 -16.05 12.38 -5.23
N ASP A 111 -17.18 12.58 -4.55
CA ASP A 111 -17.66 11.71 -3.47
C ASP A 111 -17.90 10.28 -3.96
N ALA A 112 -18.56 10.12 -5.11
CA ALA A 112 -18.84 8.81 -5.69
C ALA A 112 -17.56 8.07 -6.12
N MET A 113 -16.61 8.76 -6.75
CA MET A 113 -15.32 8.17 -7.10
C MET A 113 -14.50 7.81 -5.86
N THR A 114 -14.50 8.67 -4.84
CA THR A 114 -13.83 8.41 -3.56
C THR A 114 -14.41 7.18 -2.88
N GLN A 115 -15.73 7.01 -2.91
CA GLN A 115 -16.39 5.81 -2.41
C GLN A 115 -15.99 4.56 -3.22
N ALA A 116 -15.84 4.67 -4.55
CA ALA A 116 -15.35 3.58 -5.38
C ALA A 116 -13.93 3.15 -4.98
N VAL A 117 -13.01 4.12 -4.81
CA VAL A 117 -11.63 3.89 -4.34
C VAL A 117 -11.62 3.21 -2.98
N ARG A 118 -12.33 3.77 -2.00
CA ARG A 118 -12.43 3.22 -0.63
C ARG A 118 -12.97 1.79 -0.65
N THR A 119 -14.00 1.53 -1.46
CA THR A 119 -14.62 0.19 -1.55
C THR A 119 -13.67 -0.82 -2.19
N ALA A 120 -12.98 -0.46 -3.27
CA ALA A 120 -12.03 -1.36 -3.92
C ALA A 120 -10.82 -1.64 -3.02
N PHE A 121 -10.31 -0.61 -2.34
CA PHE A 121 -9.12 -0.74 -1.50
C PHE A 121 -9.37 -1.51 -0.21
N GLN A 122 -10.62 -1.74 0.21
CA GLN A 122 -10.93 -2.68 1.30
C GLN A 122 -10.51 -4.12 1.00
N TYR A 123 -10.43 -4.49 -0.28
CA TYR A 123 -9.97 -5.83 -0.68
C TYR A 123 -8.45 -5.99 -0.64
N ARG A 124 -7.71 -4.93 -0.31
CA ARG A 124 -6.29 -5.03 -0.01
C ARG A 124 -6.08 -5.91 1.21
N LYS A 125 -5.09 -6.81 1.13
CA LYS A 125 -4.67 -7.59 2.30
C LYS A 125 -4.31 -6.64 3.42
N ASN A 126 -4.85 -6.90 4.62
CA ASN A 126 -4.46 -6.14 5.81
C ASN A 126 -2.95 -6.31 6.00
N VAL A 127 -2.27 -5.18 6.12
CA VAL A 127 -0.85 -5.13 6.40
C VAL A 127 -0.68 -5.42 7.88
N GLU A 128 0.00 -6.51 8.23
CA GLU A 128 0.40 -6.73 9.62
C GLU A 128 1.34 -5.60 10.04
N ILE A 129 1.01 -4.85 11.09
CA ILE A 129 1.82 -3.70 11.58
C ILE A 129 3.11 -4.19 12.26
N ASN A 130 3.53 -5.43 12.02
CA ASN A 130 4.79 -5.94 12.54
C ASN A 130 5.94 -5.42 11.68
N THR A 131 6.56 -4.33 12.14
CA THR A 131 7.74 -3.72 11.53
C THR A 131 8.99 -4.58 11.65
N ASP A 132 8.95 -5.67 12.41
CA ASP A 132 10.07 -6.62 12.51
C ASP A 132 9.94 -7.75 11.45
N CYS A 133 8.82 -7.79 10.71
CA CYS A 133 8.57 -8.75 9.64
C CYS A 133 8.40 -8.02 8.31
N HIS A 134 9.52 -7.65 7.70
CA HIS A 134 9.51 -7.11 6.35
C HIS A 134 9.84 -8.19 5.31
N GLU A 135 8.99 -8.30 4.28
CA GLU A 135 9.29 -9.07 3.07
C GLU A 135 10.31 -8.27 2.23
N GLY A 136 11.58 -8.71 2.25
CA GLY A 136 12.70 -8.01 1.59
C GLY A 136 14.06 -8.16 2.30
N GLU A 137 14.08 -8.67 3.53
CA GLU A 137 15.32 -9.03 4.24
C GLU A 137 15.90 -10.37 3.75
N PRO A 138 17.25 -10.56 3.74
CA PRO A 138 17.89 -11.84 3.40
C PRO A 138 17.42 -13.02 4.27
N VAL A 139 16.98 -12.73 5.50
CA VAL A 139 16.49 -13.72 6.46
C VAL A 139 15.15 -14.34 6.03
N PHE A 140 14.37 -13.62 5.20
CA PHE A 140 13.18 -14.19 4.55
C PHE A 140 13.58 -14.90 3.26
N GLN A 141 13.95 -16.18 3.40
CA GLN A 141 14.07 -17.10 2.26
C GLN A 141 12.76 -17.09 1.45
N GLY A 142 12.77 -16.46 0.27
CA GLY A 142 11.63 -16.49 -0.65
C GLY A 142 11.23 -15.16 -1.29
N PHE A 143 11.83 -14.02 -0.92
CA PHE A 143 11.60 -12.78 -1.66
C PHE A 143 12.42 -12.77 -2.96
N SER A 144 11.74 -12.91 -4.09
CA SER A 144 12.33 -12.86 -5.42
C SER A 144 11.45 -12.05 -6.37
N TYR A 145 11.87 -11.92 -7.62
CA TYR A 145 11.09 -11.25 -8.65
C TYR A 145 9.68 -11.88 -8.85
N ARG A 146 9.49 -13.16 -8.49
CA ARG A 146 8.16 -13.80 -8.39
C ARG A 146 7.24 -13.06 -7.44
N THR A 147 7.73 -12.63 -6.28
CA THR A 147 6.92 -11.90 -5.30
C THR A 147 6.44 -10.60 -5.89
N ILE A 148 7.29 -9.87 -6.61
CA ILE A 148 6.92 -8.63 -7.33
C ILE A 148 5.80 -8.91 -8.33
N ARG A 149 5.92 -9.97 -9.15
CA ARG A 149 4.86 -10.37 -10.11
C ARG A 149 3.54 -10.68 -9.40
N VAL A 150 3.58 -11.44 -8.31
CA VAL A 150 2.37 -11.81 -7.56
C VAL A 150 1.70 -10.57 -6.95
N ARG A 151 2.47 -9.66 -6.35
CA ARG A 151 1.94 -8.41 -5.79
C ARG A 151 1.34 -7.50 -6.86
N ALA A 152 1.99 -7.40 -8.03
CA ALA A 152 1.44 -6.66 -9.16
C ALA A 152 0.09 -7.25 -9.61
N PHE A 153 -0.02 -8.58 -9.70
CA PHE A 153 -1.29 -9.24 -10.03
C PHE A 153 -2.39 -8.94 -8.99
N GLU A 154 -2.09 -9.00 -7.70
CA GLU A 154 -3.03 -8.64 -6.63
C GLU A 154 -3.51 -7.18 -6.77
N GLN A 155 -2.61 -6.22 -7.05
CA GLN A 155 -3.00 -4.82 -7.29
C GLN A 155 -3.88 -4.66 -8.53
N LEU A 156 -3.63 -5.42 -9.60
CA LEU A 156 -4.45 -5.38 -10.80
C LEU A 156 -5.85 -5.96 -10.59
N GLN A 157 -6.01 -6.97 -9.73
CA GLN A 157 -7.34 -7.46 -9.34
C GLN A 157 -8.14 -6.36 -8.60
N ILE A 158 -7.48 -5.63 -7.70
CA ILE A 158 -8.09 -4.49 -7.01
C ILE A 158 -8.46 -3.40 -8.01
N PHE A 159 -7.59 -3.11 -8.98
CA PHE A 159 -7.88 -2.13 -10.03
C PHE A 159 -9.08 -2.54 -10.89
N ARG A 160 -9.20 -3.83 -11.25
CA ARG A 160 -10.36 -4.31 -12.00
C ARG A 160 -11.65 -4.17 -11.19
N CYS A 161 -11.60 -4.44 -9.89
CA CYS A 161 -12.73 -4.21 -8.97
C CYS A 161 -13.08 -2.72 -8.87
N LEU A 162 -12.08 -1.84 -8.87
CA LEU A 162 -12.28 -0.40 -8.91
C LEU A 162 -13.02 0.00 -10.18
N ILE A 163 -12.57 -0.43 -11.37
CA ILE A 163 -13.19 -0.12 -12.67
C ILE A 163 -14.70 -0.44 -12.67
N ASP A 164 -15.12 -1.55 -12.05
CA ASP A 164 -16.54 -1.90 -11.96
C ASP A 164 -17.38 -0.95 -11.09
N LYS A 165 -16.74 -0.12 -10.26
CA LYS A 165 -17.38 0.79 -9.31
C LYS A 165 -17.22 2.26 -9.68
N ILE A 166 -16.43 2.58 -10.71
CA ILE A 166 -16.22 3.97 -11.14
C ILE A 166 -17.54 4.50 -11.71
N PRO A 167 -18.01 5.69 -11.29
CA PRO A 167 -19.21 6.28 -11.88
C PRO A 167 -19.07 6.44 -13.40
N ILE A 168 -20.15 6.23 -14.16
CA ILE A 168 -20.17 6.18 -15.64
C ILE A 168 -19.52 4.92 -16.22
N ILE A 169 -18.31 4.56 -15.79
CA ILE A 169 -17.59 3.38 -16.32
C ILE A 169 -18.22 2.07 -15.84
N GLY A 170 -18.68 2.01 -14.59
CA GLY A 170 -19.24 0.81 -13.97
C GLY A 170 -20.45 0.24 -14.71
N ASP A 171 -21.25 1.14 -15.32
CA ASP A 171 -22.47 0.85 -16.07
C ASP A 171 -22.20 0.39 -17.52
N LEU A 172 -20.95 0.47 -17.99
CA LEU A 172 -20.57 -0.01 -19.31
C LEU A 172 -20.59 -1.54 -19.38
N ASP A 173 -20.66 -2.05 -20.61
CA ASP A 173 -20.56 -3.49 -20.85
C ASP A 173 -19.18 -4.05 -20.41
N LYS A 174 -19.15 -5.37 -20.22
CA LYS A 174 -17.96 -6.06 -19.69
C LYS A 174 -16.74 -5.92 -20.62
N GLU A 175 -16.94 -5.93 -21.93
CA GLU A 175 -15.85 -5.89 -22.91
C GLU A 175 -15.19 -4.50 -22.92
N THR A 176 -16.00 -3.44 -22.92
CA THR A 176 -15.53 -2.06 -22.81
C THR A 176 -14.77 -1.83 -21.50
N LYS A 177 -15.29 -2.32 -20.37
CA LYS A 177 -14.57 -2.24 -19.07
C LYS A 177 -13.24 -2.98 -19.10
N ASN A 178 -13.19 -4.15 -19.74
CA ASN A 178 -11.95 -4.91 -19.88
C ASN A 178 -10.94 -4.18 -20.77
N LEU A 179 -11.37 -3.51 -21.84
CA LEU A 179 -10.50 -2.71 -22.69
C LEU A 179 -9.92 -1.49 -21.93
N ILE A 180 -10.76 -0.76 -21.18
CA ILE A 180 -10.30 0.34 -20.31
C ILE A 180 -9.24 -0.16 -19.34
N PHE A 181 -9.51 -1.30 -18.68
CA PHE A 181 -8.57 -1.93 -17.77
C PHE A 181 -7.24 -2.28 -18.45
N LEU A 182 -7.28 -2.91 -19.63
CA LEU A 182 -6.07 -3.29 -20.38
C LEU A 182 -5.22 -2.08 -20.79
N ASN A 183 -5.87 -1.00 -21.23
CA ASN A 183 -5.17 0.25 -21.59
C ASN A 183 -4.52 0.91 -20.37
N SER A 184 -5.16 0.86 -19.21
CA SER A 184 -4.73 1.59 -18.01
C SER A 184 -3.85 0.79 -17.04
N MET A 185 -3.78 -0.55 -17.15
CA MET A 185 -3.18 -1.41 -16.13
C MET A 185 -1.70 -1.12 -15.83
N VAL A 186 -0.90 -0.82 -16.86
CA VAL A 186 0.55 -0.58 -16.70
C VAL A 186 0.78 0.73 -15.95
N LEU A 187 0.11 1.81 -16.38
CA LEU A 187 0.25 3.11 -15.76
C LEU A 187 -0.34 3.14 -14.34
N TYR A 188 -1.44 2.40 -14.10
CA TYR A 188 -1.99 2.20 -12.76
C TYR A 188 -0.98 1.52 -11.82
N LEU A 189 -0.28 0.47 -12.28
CA LEU A 189 0.73 -0.20 -11.47
C LEU A 189 1.90 0.72 -11.15
N ALA A 190 2.38 1.49 -12.12
CA ALA A 190 3.41 2.50 -11.90
C ALA A 190 2.94 3.53 -10.87
N PHE A 191 1.71 4.02 -10.97
CA PHE A 191 1.13 4.94 -9.99
C PHE A 191 1.09 4.32 -8.59
N ILE A 192 0.49 3.14 -8.45
CA ILE A 192 0.16 2.62 -7.13
C ILE A 192 1.37 2.13 -6.34
N HIS A 193 2.37 1.55 -7.01
CA HIS A 193 3.62 1.19 -6.34
C HIS A 193 4.35 2.44 -5.83
N ASN A 194 4.41 3.50 -6.64
CA ASN A 194 5.04 4.75 -6.24
C ASN A 194 4.25 5.49 -5.15
N TYR A 195 2.92 5.45 -5.19
CA TYR A 195 2.06 5.98 -4.14
C TYR A 195 2.26 5.22 -2.81
N ASN A 196 2.30 3.89 -2.86
CA ASN A 196 2.56 3.09 -1.65
C ASN A 196 3.91 3.42 -1.03
N ASN A 197 4.95 3.66 -1.85
CA ASN A 197 6.27 4.02 -1.33
C ASN A 197 6.29 5.44 -0.74
N SER A 198 5.67 6.41 -1.41
CA SER A 198 5.64 7.81 -0.92
C SER A 198 4.91 7.94 0.42
N ARG A 199 4.02 7.00 0.74
CA ARG A 199 3.22 6.96 1.97
C ARG A 199 3.82 6.10 3.08
N GLN A 200 5.02 5.54 2.93
CA GLN A 200 5.65 4.80 4.03
C GLN A 200 6.04 5.72 5.19
N TRP A 201 5.68 5.31 6.41
CA TRP A 201 5.96 6.06 7.64
C TRP A 201 7.46 6.13 7.96
N CYS A 202 8.22 5.08 7.63
CA CYS A 202 9.66 4.97 7.81
C CYS A 202 10.34 4.75 6.46
N GLN A 203 10.74 5.85 5.83
CA GLN A 203 11.48 5.82 4.56
C GLN A 203 12.96 5.54 4.85
N LEU A 204 13.32 4.27 4.86
CA LEU A 204 14.72 3.87 5.01
C LEU A 204 15.50 4.20 3.72
N PRO A 205 16.70 4.83 3.83
CA PRO A 205 17.48 5.37 2.71
C PRO A 205 18.07 4.30 1.79
N ASP A 206 17.93 3.02 2.14
CA ASP A 206 18.41 1.85 1.41
C ASP A 206 17.25 0.99 0.84
N ARG A 207 15.99 1.38 1.04
CA ARG A 207 14.82 0.57 0.64
C ARG A 207 13.87 1.28 -0.30
N SER A 208 13.12 0.50 -1.08
CA SER A 208 12.02 0.98 -1.93
C SER A 208 10.84 0.04 -1.81
N TYR A 209 9.71 0.56 -1.32
CA TYR A 209 8.54 -0.23 -0.98
C TYR A 209 7.60 -0.37 -2.17
N LEU A 210 7.23 -1.59 -2.52
CA LEU A 210 6.21 -1.88 -3.54
C LEU A 210 4.80 -1.89 -2.91
N TYR A 211 4.74 -2.31 -1.65
CA TYR A 211 3.56 -2.44 -0.84
C TYR A 211 3.97 -2.28 0.63
N PRO A 212 3.06 -1.94 1.56
CA PRO A 212 3.43 -1.89 2.97
C PRO A 212 4.09 -3.20 3.44
N ASN A 213 5.25 -3.08 4.09
CA ASN A 213 6.15 -4.17 4.50
C ASN A 213 6.75 -5.04 3.38
N VAL A 214 6.56 -4.68 2.11
CA VAL A 214 7.18 -5.38 0.97
C VAL A 214 8.12 -4.41 0.26
N TYR A 215 9.43 -4.66 0.34
CA TYR A 215 10.42 -3.74 -0.20
C TYR A 215 11.52 -4.45 -0.99
N MET A 216 12.13 -3.68 -1.89
CA MET A 216 13.39 -4.01 -2.55
C MET A 216 14.51 -3.20 -1.91
N ASN A 217 15.67 -3.84 -1.74
CA ASN A 217 16.89 -3.13 -1.36
C ASN A 217 17.37 -2.32 -2.56
N ARG A 218 17.94 -1.13 -2.30
CA ARG A 218 18.57 -0.26 -3.30
C ARG A 218 20.05 -0.59 -3.54
N ASP A 219 20.47 -1.75 -3.06
CA ASP A 219 21.80 -2.29 -3.27
C ASP A 219 21.83 -3.15 -4.54
N HIS A 220 22.80 -2.90 -5.41
CA HIS A 220 22.91 -3.55 -6.72
C HIS A 220 23.07 -5.07 -6.58
N THR A 221 23.89 -5.54 -5.64
CA THR A 221 24.13 -6.97 -5.41
C THR A 221 22.87 -7.66 -4.89
N LYS A 222 22.16 -7.05 -3.93
CA LYS A 222 20.89 -7.60 -3.44
C LYS A 222 19.81 -7.66 -4.52
N LEU A 223 19.81 -6.73 -5.47
CA LEU A 223 18.89 -6.76 -6.61
C LEU A 223 19.26 -7.87 -7.61
N ILE A 224 20.54 -8.12 -7.84
CA ILE A 224 20.99 -9.30 -8.62
C ILE A 224 20.44 -10.57 -7.98
N ASP A 225 20.60 -10.74 -6.67
CA ASP A 225 20.12 -11.93 -5.96
C ASP A 225 18.59 -12.07 -6.05
N LEU A 226 17.86 -10.97 -5.89
CA LEU A 226 16.39 -10.93 -6.05
C LEU A 226 15.93 -11.46 -7.41
N LEU A 227 16.66 -11.12 -8.48
CA LEU A 227 16.35 -11.51 -9.85
C LEU A 227 16.81 -12.94 -10.15
N ARG A 228 18.02 -13.30 -9.70
CA ARG A 228 18.66 -14.60 -9.91
C ARG A 228 17.89 -15.72 -9.23
N PHE A 229 17.45 -15.52 -8.00
CA PHE A 229 16.75 -16.54 -7.22
C PHE A 229 15.24 -16.61 -7.50
N ASP A 230 14.76 -16.09 -8.64
CA ASP A 230 13.39 -16.32 -9.07
C ASP A 230 13.21 -17.81 -9.45
N PRO A 231 12.32 -18.56 -8.76
CA PRO A 231 12.14 -19.99 -8.99
C PRO A 231 11.52 -20.31 -10.35
N GLY A 232 11.01 -19.30 -11.07
CA GLY A 232 10.52 -19.47 -12.42
C GLY A 232 11.61 -19.45 -13.49
N SER A 233 12.85 -19.10 -13.16
CA SER A 233 13.93 -19.00 -14.14
C SER A 233 14.27 -20.36 -14.73
N SER A 234 14.13 -20.51 -16.05
CA SER A 234 14.39 -21.77 -16.76
C SER A 234 15.52 -21.68 -17.78
N LEU A 235 15.88 -20.47 -18.22
CA LEU A 235 16.98 -20.26 -19.16
C LEU A 235 18.33 -20.04 -18.43
N PRO A 236 19.42 -20.70 -18.87
CA PRO A 236 20.75 -20.43 -18.35
C PRO A 236 21.21 -19.04 -18.79
N THR A 237 21.62 -18.23 -17.82
CA THR A 237 21.95 -16.81 -18.01
C THR A 237 23.23 -16.45 -17.26
N SER A 238 23.94 -15.44 -17.77
CA SER A 238 25.19 -14.99 -17.16
C SER A 238 24.95 -14.02 -16.00
N ASP A 239 25.94 -13.89 -15.11
CA ASP A 239 25.90 -12.88 -14.04
C ASP A 239 25.81 -11.45 -14.59
N HIS A 240 26.44 -11.21 -15.75
CA HIS A 240 26.33 -9.94 -16.47
C HIS A 240 24.89 -9.59 -16.81
N PHE A 241 24.09 -10.59 -17.24
CA PHE A 241 22.70 -10.37 -17.59
C PHE A 241 21.87 -9.89 -16.39
N TYR A 242 21.99 -10.53 -15.22
CA TYR A 242 21.28 -10.09 -14.01
C TYR A 242 21.77 -8.74 -13.52
N SER A 243 23.08 -8.45 -13.65
CA SER A 243 23.67 -7.16 -13.34
C SER A 243 23.05 -6.02 -14.16
N GLU A 244 22.82 -6.24 -15.46
CA GLU A 244 22.19 -5.25 -16.34
C GLU A 244 20.73 -4.98 -15.96
N ILE A 245 19.95 -6.03 -15.67
CA ILE A 245 18.57 -5.86 -15.19
C ILE A 245 18.54 -5.15 -13.84
N ALA A 246 19.43 -5.52 -12.90
CA ALA A 246 19.52 -4.88 -11.60
C ALA A 246 19.84 -3.38 -11.75
N GLN A 247 20.73 -3.02 -12.68
CA GLN A 247 21.03 -1.62 -12.98
C GLN A 247 19.81 -0.88 -13.56
N ASN A 248 19.06 -1.50 -14.47
CA ASN A 248 17.83 -0.92 -14.99
C ASN A 248 16.77 -0.71 -13.88
N LEU A 249 16.65 -1.65 -12.95
CA LEU A 249 15.76 -1.54 -11.80
C LEU A 249 16.20 -0.43 -10.83
N LEU A 250 17.50 -0.26 -10.60
CA LEU A 250 18.03 0.88 -9.84
C LEU A 250 17.71 2.20 -10.52
N ASN A 251 17.92 2.31 -11.83
CA ASN A 251 17.61 3.53 -12.59
C ASN A 251 16.11 3.89 -12.45
N VAL A 252 15.22 2.89 -12.53
CA VAL A 252 13.78 3.06 -12.27
C VAL A 252 13.54 3.59 -10.85
N ILE A 253 14.16 2.99 -9.83
CA ILE A 253 14.00 3.41 -8.44
C ILE A 253 14.48 4.85 -8.24
N TYR A 254 15.65 5.22 -8.77
CA TYR A 254 16.19 6.58 -8.64
C TYR A 254 15.33 7.61 -9.36
N PHE A 255 14.84 7.30 -10.56
CA PHE A 255 13.91 8.16 -11.28
C PHE A 255 12.63 8.40 -10.47
N ASN A 256 12.05 7.36 -9.89
CA ASN A 256 10.87 7.48 -9.02
C ASN A 256 11.11 8.41 -7.82
N LEU A 257 12.24 8.23 -7.13
CA LEU A 257 12.62 9.03 -5.97
C LEU A 257 12.77 10.51 -6.32
N GLN A 258 13.34 10.82 -7.49
CA GLN A 258 13.63 12.19 -7.91
C GLN A 258 12.42 12.91 -8.50
N HIS A 259 11.62 12.22 -9.32
CA HIS A 259 10.64 12.88 -10.18
C HIS A 259 9.18 12.58 -9.84
N ILE A 260 8.90 11.49 -9.14
CA ILE A 260 7.52 11.04 -8.86
C ILE A 260 7.17 11.25 -7.38
N TYR A 261 8.05 10.89 -6.45
CA TYR A 261 7.73 10.91 -5.02
C TYR A 261 7.44 12.29 -4.45
N PRO A 262 8.20 13.34 -4.81
CA PRO A 262 7.91 14.68 -4.30
C PRO A 262 6.50 15.13 -4.67
N VAL A 263 6.09 14.89 -5.92
CA VAL A 263 4.75 15.26 -6.41
C VAL A 263 3.67 14.44 -5.71
N LEU A 264 3.84 13.11 -5.62
CA LEU A 264 2.86 12.26 -4.94
C LEU A 264 2.67 12.63 -3.47
N LYS A 265 3.75 12.99 -2.77
CA LYS A 265 3.72 13.35 -1.35
C LYS A 265 2.98 14.66 -1.11
N ASN A 266 3.24 15.66 -1.96
CA ASN A 266 2.74 17.02 -1.81
C ASN A 266 1.33 17.21 -2.38
N GLU A 267 1.07 16.64 -3.55
CA GLU A 267 -0.17 16.93 -4.29
C GLU A 267 -1.31 15.98 -3.95
N LEU A 268 -1.04 14.67 -3.74
CA LEU A 268 -2.06 13.63 -3.58
C LEU A 268 -2.18 13.14 -2.14
N THR A 269 -2.75 13.95 -1.26
CA THR A 269 -2.70 13.76 0.20
C THR A 269 -3.79 12.85 0.77
N ASP A 270 -4.96 12.86 0.16
CA ASP A 270 -6.19 12.23 0.67
C ASP A 270 -6.79 11.24 -0.35
N ASP A 271 -7.81 10.49 0.05
CA ASP A 271 -8.51 9.54 -0.84
C ASP A 271 -9.18 10.26 -2.03
N GLU A 272 -9.66 11.49 -1.81
CA GLU A 272 -10.29 12.35 -2.81
C GLU A 272 -9.29 12.75 -3.91
N ASP A 273 -8.05 13.07 -3.53
CA ASP A 273 -6.99 13.41 -4.51
C ASP A 273 -6.63 12.17 -5.36
N ILE A 274 -6.59 10.99 -4.74
CA ILE A 274 -6.38 9.70 -5.45
C ILE A 274 -7.52 9.43 -6.43
N ALA A 275 -8.77 9.65 -5.99
CA ALA A 275 -9.97 9.48 -6.81
C ALA A 275 -9.90 10.35 -8.08
N VAL A 276 -9.62 11.65 -7.91
CA VAL A 276 -9.44 12.60 -9.02
C VAL A 276 -8.29 12.17 -9.94
N PHE A 277 -7.14 11.80 -9.38
CA PHE A 277 -5.99 11.39 -10.19
C PHE A 277 -6.24 10.10 -10.98
N LEU A 278 -6.98 9.14 -10.42
CA LEU A 278 -7.31 7.89 -11.12
C LEU A 278 -8.25 8.11 -12.31
N ILE A 279 -9.20 9.06 -12.21
CA ILE A 279 -10.01 9.50 -13.35
C ILE A 279 -9.08 10.06 -14.43
N PHE A 280 -8.14 10.92 -14.03
CA PHE A 280 -7.23 11.56 -14.95
C PHE A 280 -6.30 10.55 -15.66
N LEU A 281 -5.78 9.58 -14.92
CA LEU A 281 -5.02 8.43 -15.46
C LEU A 281 -5.83 7.63 -16.47
N ILE A 282 -7.09 7.32 -16.14
CA ILE A 282 -7.97 6.58 -17.04
C ILE A 282 -8.21 7.40 -18.30
N ILE A 283 -8.61 8.68 -18.21
CA ILE A 283 -8.81 9.54 -19.39
C ILE A 283 -7.57 9.57 -20.28
N HIS A 284 -6.39 9.73 -19.67
CA HIS A 284 -5.12 9.82 -20.38
C HIS A 284 -4.78 8.56 -21.18
N THR A 285 -4.82 7.40 -20.53
CA THR A 285 -4.46 6.10 -21.15
C THR A 285 -5.44 5.66 -22.23
N ASN A 286 -6.60 6.29 -22.28
CA ASN A 286 -7.71 5.89 -23.11
C ASN A 286 -7.97 6.86 -24.27
N LYS A 287 -7.48 8.11 -24.23
CA LYS A 287 -7.79 9.17 -25.21
C LYS A 287 -7.70 8.80 -26.71
N LYS A 288 -6.89 7.81 -27.09
CA LYS A 288 -6.61 7.43 -28.48
C LYS A 288 -7.44 6.26 -29.02
N THR A 289 -8.32 5.64 -28.23
CA THR A 289 -9.05 4.44 -28.66
C THR A 289 -10.22 4.77 -29.59
N GLU A 290 -10.31 4.08 -30.73
CA GLU A 290 -11.33 4.31 -31.79
C GLU A 290 -12.73 3.75 -31.45
N ASN A 291 -12.94 3.20 -30.25
CA ASN A 291 -14.22 2.60 -29.88
C ASN A 291 -15.28 3.68 -29.56
N PRO A 292 -16.44 3.69 -30.23
CA PRO A 292 -17.47 4.72 -30.04
C PRO A 292 -18.13 4.72 -28.65
N HIS A 293 -18.33 3.54 -28.02
CA HIS A 293 -18.90 3.45 -26.67
C HIS A 293 -17.99 4.10 -25.63
N PHE A 294 -16.70 3.99 -25.87
CA PHE A 294 -15.66 4.54 -25.03
C PHE A 294 -15.51 6.05 -25.24
N ALA A 295 -15.61 6.53 -26.48
CA ALA A 295 -15.58 7.96 -26.78
C ALA A 295 -16.68 8.72 -26.02
N HIS A 296 -17.87 8.11 -25.88
CA HIS A 296 -18.97 8.68 -25.09
C HIS A 296 -18.62 8.76 -23.59
N ALA A 297 -18.17 7.65 -22.98
CA ALA A 297 -17.81 7.62 -21.57
C ALA A 297 -16.67 8.59 -21.22
N ILE A 298 -15.64 8.66 -22.07
CA ILE A 298 -14.53 9.62 -21.90
C ILE A 298 -15.00 11.07 -22.10
N SER A 299 -15.97 11.31 -22.99
CA SER A 299 -16.59 12.63 -23.13
C SER A 299 -17.33 13.04 -21.87
N GLN A 300 -18.13 12.14 -21.28
CA GLN A 300 -18.82 12.39 -20.01
C GLN A 300 -17.83 12.67 -18.88
N LEU A 301 -16.75 11.88 -18.78
CA LEU A 301 -15.67 12.11 -17.80
C LEU A 301 -14.95 13.46 -17.98
N LYS A 302 -14.87 13.98 -19.21
CA LYS A 302 -14.34 15.32 -19.46
C LYS A 302 -15.29 16.43 -19.00
N LEU A 303 -16.61 16.21 -19.04
CA LEU A 303 -17.59 17.20 -18.55
C LEU A 303 -17.50 17.41 -17.03
N ILE A 304 -16.98 16.41 -16.31
CA ILE A 304 -16.71 16.46 -14.87
C ILE A 304 -15.49 17.30 -14.52
N TRP A 305 -14.68 17.72 -15.50
CA TRP A 305 -13.51 18.59 -15.29
C TRP A 305 -13.85 19.81 -14.44
N LYS A 306 -14.99 20.47 -14.73
CA LYS A 306 -15.44 21.64 -13.99
C LYS A 306 -15.67 21.34 -12.51
N GLU A 307 -16.24 20.19 -12.19
CA GLU A 307 -16.49 19.77 -10.80
C GLU A 307 -15.17 19.52 -10.07
N MET A 308 -14.23 18.79 -10.69
CA MET A 308 -12.92 18.52 -10.10
C MET A 308 -12.09 19.80 -9.89
N ASP A 309 -12.17 20.74 -10.82
CA ASP A 309 -11.49 22.04 -10.70
C ASP A 309 -12.10 22.88 -9.57
N GLN A 310 -13.44 22.95 -9.49
CA GLN A 310 -14.14 23.62 -8.38
C GLN A 310 -13.84 22.96 -7.02
N PHE A 311 -13.72 21.64 -6.98
CA PHE A 311 -13.30 20.91 -5.78
C PHE A 311 -11.93 21.40 -5.28
N TYR A 312 -10.92 21.46 -6.14
CA TYR A 312 -9.59 21.93 -5.74
C TYR A 312 -9.55 23.44 -5.41
N GLN A 313 -10.30 24.26 -6.13
CA GLN A 313 -10.46 25.69 -5.80
C GLN A 313 -11.06 25.87 -4.40
N SER A 314 -12.08 25.08 -4.04
CA SER A 314 -12.71 25.14 -2.71
C SER A 314 -11.75 24.79 -1.57
N ARG A 315 -10.71 23.98 -1.86
CA ARG A 315 -9.66 23.59 -0.92
C ARG A 315 -8.46 24.54 -0.91
N ASN A 316 -8.49 25.62 -1.69
CA ASN A 316 -7.37 26.57 -1.85
C ASN A 316 -6.04 25.88 -2.20
N LYS A 317 -6.07 24.82 -3.03
CA LYS A 317 -4.85 24.17 -3.53
C LYS A 317 -4.12 25.12 -4.49
N ASP A 318 -2.81 24.89 -4.64
CA ASP A 318 -1.95 25.68 -5.54
C ASP A 318 -2.49 25.64 -6.98
N PRO A 319 -2.63 26.79 -7.68
CA PRO A 319 -3.01 26.82 -9.11
C PRO A 319 -2.12 25.94 -10.01
N ALA A 320 -0.87 25.69 -9.63
CA ALA A 320 0.07 24.82 -10.34
C ALA A 320 -0.26 23.32 -10.20
N LEU A 321 -1.18 22.93 -9.30
CA LEU A 321 -1.57 21.54 -9.02
C LEU A 321 -1.82 20.75 -10.31
N TRP A 322 -2.68 21.26 -11.19
CA TRP A 322 -3.01 20.56 -12.43
C TRP A 322 -1.76 20.32 -13.28
N GLY A 323 -0.90 21.33 -13.42
CA GLY A 323 0.39 21.20 -14.11
C GLY A 323 1.27 20.12 -13.50
N ASN A 324 1.34 20.06 -12.17
CA ASN A 324 2.08 19.02 -11.44
C ASN A 324 1.49 17.62 -11.68
N LEU A 325 0.16 17.47 -11.74
CA LEU A 325 -0.51 16.20 -12.04
C LEU A 325 -0.30 15.76 -13.50
N PHE A 326 -0.29 16.68 -14.46
CA PHE A 326 0.07 16.40 -15.86
C PHE A 326 1.53 15.91 -15.98
N LEU A 327 2.47 16.59 -15.31
CA LEU A 327 3.87 16.20 -15.27
C LEU A 327 4.05 14.83 -14.58
N LEU A 328 3.30 14.58 -13.51
CA LEU A 328 3.28 13.28 -12.83
C LEU A 328 2.86 12.16 -13.79
N LEU A 329 1.82 12.34 -14.61
CA LEU A 329 1.45 11.34 -15.61
C LEU A 329 2.59 11.07 -16.60
N SER A 330 3.25 12.11 -17.11
CA SER A 330 4.38 11.95 -18.04
C SER A 330 5.56 11.21 -17.40
N ASN A 331 5.86 11.52 -16.13
CA ASN A 331 6.87 10.79 -15.36
C ASN A 331 6.47 9.32 -15.14
N LEU A 332 5.19 9.05 -14.88
CA LEU A 332 4.66 7.69 -14.74
C LEU A 332 4.72 6.90 -16.06
N GLU A 333 4.50 7.54 -17.21
CA GLU A 333 4.70 6.89 -18.52
C GLU A 333 6.17 6.56 -18.75
N THR A 334 7.06 7.49 -18.42
CA THR A 334 8.51 7.30 -18.53
C THR A 334 8.96 6.10 -17.71
N VAL A 335 8.55 6.03 -16.43
CA VAL A 335 8.92 4.88 -15.59
C VAL A 335 8.25 3.58 -16.03
N SER A 336 7.04 3.65 -16.58
CA SER A 336 6.36 2.48 -17.15
C SER A 336 7.16 1.90 -18.32
N SER A 337 7.67 2.77 -19.21
CA SER A 337 8.54 2.40 -20.32
C SER A 337 9.86 1.78 -19.83
N MET A 338 10.54 2.42 -18.88
CA MET A 338 11.77 1.89 -18.28
C MET A 338 11.55 0.52 -17.60
N SER A 339 10.48 0.38 -16.82
CA SER A 339 10.11 -0.86 -16.14
C SER A 339 9.74 -1.97 -17.12
N SER A 340 9.23 -1.63 -18.30
CA SER A 340 8.89 -2.61 -19.34
C SER A 340 10.09 -3.44 -19.79
N ILE A 341 11.30 -2.85 -19.78
CA ILE A 341 12.55 -3.54 -20.11
C ILE A 341 12.80 -4.65 -19.08
N VAL A 342 12.72 -4.33 -17.79
CA VAL A 342 12.86 -5.30 -16.69
C VAL A 342 11.81 -6.41 -16.80
N HIS A 343 10.55 -6.04 -17.04
CA HIS A 343 9.46 -7.02 -17.18
C HIS A 343 9.64 -7.96 -18.37
N LYS A 344 10.06 -7.44 -19.53
CA LYS A 344 10.32 -8.25 -20.73
C LYS A 344 11.52 -9.17 -20.55
N SER A 345 12.62 -8.67 -19.99
CA SER A 345 13.82 -9.47 -19.74
C SER A 345 13.56 -10.60 -18.74
N MET A 346 12.80 -10.34 -17.68
CA MET A 346 12.41 -11.40 -16.75
C MET A 346 11.38 -12.36 -17.34
N HIS A 347 10.47 -11.88 -18.21
CA HIS A 347 9.55 -12.76 -18.92
C HIS A 347 10.28 -13.73 -19.84
N LEU A 348 11.31 -13.27 -20.55
CA LEU A 348 12.12 -14.10 -21.45
C LEU A 348 12.69 -15.32 -20.73
N ILE A 349 13.21 -15.14 -19.50
CA ILE A 349 13.89 -16.20 -18.75
C ILE A 349 12.91 -17.07 -17.96
N THR A 350 11.83 -16.48 -17.47
CA THR A 350 10.90 -17.19 -16.60
C THR A 350 9.71 -17.80 -17.34
N GLY A 351 9.50 -17.40 -18.60
CA GLY A 351 8.26 -17.67 -19.35
C GLY A 351 7.02 -17.00 -18.74
N LYS A 352 7.16 -16.22 -17.65
CA LYS A 352 6.05 -15.74 -16.83
C LYS A 352 5.96 -14.23 -16.86
N SER A 353 4.79 -13.74 -17.25
CA SER A 353 4.47 -12.31 -17.24
C SER A 353 3.02 -12.09 -16.84
N VAL A 354 2.81 -11.18 -15.89
CA VAL A 354 1.47 -10.76 -15.46
C VAL A 354 0.75 -10.08 -16.62
N PHE A 355 1.42 -9.15 -17.30
CA PHE A 355 0.86 -8.39 -18.43
C PHE A 355 0.45 -9.31 -19.57
N TYR A 356 1.35 -10.19 -20.03
CA TYR A 356 1.07 -11.12 -21.12
C TYR A 356 -0.06 -12.10 -20.76
N SER A 357 -0.08 -12.60 -19.52
CA SER A 357 -1.15 -13.51 -19.07
C SER A 357 -2.51 -12.81 -19.08
N ILE A 358 -2.56 -11.53 -18.69
CA ILE A 358 -3.77 -10.71 -18.70
C ILE A 358 -4.22 -10.43 -20.13
N GLU A 359 -3.34 -9.92 -20.98
CA GLU A 359 -3.62 -9.64 -22.39
C GLU A 359 -4.16 -10.89 -23.11
N LYS A 360 -3.54 -12.05 -22.88
CA LYS A 360 -3.98 -13.32 -23.47
C LYS A 360 -5.34 -13.79 -22.96
N SER A 361 -5.64 -13.60 -21.69
CA SER A 361 -6.92 -14.02 -21.08
C SER A 361 -8.08 -13.05 -21.37
N GLY A 362 -7.77 -11.78 -21.64
CA GLY A 362 -8.72 -10.68 -21.78
C GLY A 362 -9.45 -10.28 -20.49
N ASP A 363 -9.17 -10.94 -19.36
CA ASP A 363 -9.84 -10.70 -18.07
C ASP A 363 -8.95 -11.18 -16.92
N VAL A 364 -8.48 -10.25 -16.08
CA VAL A 364 -7.59 -10.56 -14.94
C VAL A 364 -8.20 -11.58 -13.97
N ASN A 365 -9.53 -11.63 -13.86
CA ASN A 365 -10.22 -12.56 -12.97
C ASN A 365 -10.22 -14.01 -13.49
N ARG A 366 -9.90 -14.23 -14.77
CA ARG A 366 -9.78 -15.57 -15.37
C ARG A 366 -8.41 -16.21 -15.15
N ILE A 367 -7.45 -15.46 -14.63
CA ILE A 367 -6.08 -15.95 -14.46
C ILE A 367 -5.94 -16.67 -13.14
N ASN A 368 -5.47 -17.91 -13.21
CA ASN A 368 -5.08 -18.64 -12.02
C ASN A 368 -3.70 -18.13 -11.53
N ILE A 369 -3.63 -17.65 -10.30
CA ILE A 369 -2.38 -17.18 -9.66
C ILE A 369 -1.26 -18.21 -9.70
N MET A 370 -1.59 -19.50 -9.82
CA MET A 370 -0.64 -20.60 -9.97
C MET A 370 0.20 -20.48 -11.25
N ILE A 371 -0.33 -19.88 -12.33
CA ILE A 371 0.40 -19.63 -13.59
C ILE A 371 1.60 -18.69 -13.33
N LEU A 372 1.45 -17.76 -12.39
CA LEU A 372 2.49 -16.82 -12.01
C LEU A 372 3.48 -17.41 -10.98
N CYS A 373 3.14 -18.56 -10.40
CA CYS A 373 3.79 -19.14 -9.24
C CYS A 373 4.55 -20.46 -9.49
N LYS A 374 4.00 -21.39 -10.28
CA LYS A 374 4.56 -22.75 -10.45
C LYS A 374 5.82 -22.70 -11.30
N SER A 375 6.96 -23.15 -10.79
CA SER A 375 8.00 -23.73 -11.64
C SER A 375 7.39 -24.94 -12.34
N ASP A 376 7.42 -25.00 -13.67
CA ASP A 376 7.17 -26.29 -14.32
C ASP A 376 8.25 -27.23 -13.79
N SER A 377 7.78 -28.27 -13.10
CA SER A 377 8.57 -29.25 -12.37
C SER A 377 9.50 -30.03 -13.27
#